data_AF-A0A9Q0YBL1-F1
#
_entry.id   AF-A0A9Q0YBL1-F1
#
_cell.length_a   1.000
_cell.length_b   1.000
_cell.length_c   1.000
_cell.angle_alpha   90.00
_cell.angle_beta   90.00
_cell.angle_gamma   90.00
#
_symmetry.space_group_name_H-M   'P 1'
#
loop_
_entity.id
_entity.type
_entity.pdbx_description
1 polymer ?
#
loop_
_entity_poly.entity_id
_entity_poly.type
_entity_poly.pdbx_seq_one_letter_code
_entity_poly.pdbx_strand_id
1 'polypeptide(L)'
;MSIVLLINIQFVVTAVPFVHGCTGHSYCVLDAETEGTLVCSLNGIRPKVLLVWKTLHEGDASLISFTNQQVEVRSIGEVYDITLTSTYQMQEIRKDRITLECRISESNIPALQSSTKIDIIFSSGKDCLLLDIFSQMPNKIILK
;
A
#
# COMPACT_ATOMS: atom_id res chain seq x y z
N MET A 1 -13.34 42.44 -34.93
CA MET A 1 -13.59 41.01 -34.65
C MET A 1 -12.42 40.48 -33.85
N SER A 2 -12.56 40.36 -32.53
CA SER A 2 -11.50 39.82 -31.68
C SER A 2 -11.64 38.31 -31.59
N ILE A 3 -10.63 37.59 -32.06
CA ILE A 3 -10.53 36.13 -31.93
C ILE A 3 -10.03 35.86 -30.52
N VAL A 4 -10.89 35.35 -29.65
CA VAL A 4 -10.49 34.81 -28.35
C VAL A 4 -9.88 33.44 -28.61
N LEU A 5 -8.55 33.33 -28.54
CA LEU A 5 -7.89 32.02 -28.48
C LEU A 5 -8.20 31.40 -27.11
N LEU A 6 -9.14 30.44 -27.09
CA LEU A 6 -9.30 29.54 -25.95
C LEU A 6 -8.17 28.52 -26.00
N ILE A 7 -7.06 28.82 -25.32
CA ILE A 7 -5.98 27.85 -25.11
C ILE A 7 -6.52 26.84 -24.10
N ASN A 8 -6.91 25.66 -24.58
CA ASN A 8 -7.28 24.55 -23.71
C ASN A 8 -6.00 23.91 -23.16
N ILE A 9 -5.47 24.48 -22.07
CA ILE A 9 -4.29 23.96 -21.39
C ILE A 9 -4.70 22.69 -20.64
N GLN A 10 -4.57 21.53 -21.29
CA GLN A 10 -4.73 20.23 -20.66
C GLN A 10 -3.50 19.98 -19.78
N PHE A 11 -3.58 20.32 -18.49
CA PHE A 11 -2.52 20.05 -17.53
C PHE A 11 -2.46 18.53 -17.30
N VAL A 12 -1.44 17.86 -17.83
CA VAL A 12 -1.22 16.43 -17.58
C VAL A 12 -0.61 16.30 -16.18
N VAL A 13 -1.47 16.20 -15.17
CA VAL A 13 -1.03 15.83 -13.82
C VAL A 13 -0.65 14.35 -13.86
N THR A 14 0.63 14.03 -13.67
CA THR A 14 1.06 12.64 -13.41
C THR A 14 0.48 12.22 -12.07
N ALA A 15 -0.63 11.50 -12.11
CA ALA A 15 -1.36 11.08 -10.92
C ALA A 15 -0.76 9.78 -10.40
N VAL A 16 0.12 9.81 -9.41
CA VAL A 16 0.76 8.61 -8.84
C VAL A 16 0.08 8.28 -7.50
N PRO A 17 -0.43 7.05 -7.29
CA PRO A 17 -0.97 6.66 -5.99
C PRO A 17 0.11 6.72 -4.92
N PHE A 18 -0.23 7.04 -3.68
CA PHE A 18 0.70 6.98 -2.57
C PHE A 18 0.17 6.04 -1.48
N VAL A 19 1.08 5.30 -0.87
CA VAL A 19 0.75 4.36 0.21
C VAL A 19 1.07 5.02 1.55
N HIS A 20 0.12 4.98 2.48
CA HIS A 20 0.33 5.56 3.81
C HIS A 20 1.37 4.75 4.58
N GLY A 21 2.21 5.44 5.35
CA GLY A 21 3.40 4.83 5.97
C GLY A 21 4.65 4.89 5.11
N CYS A 22 4.54 5.30 3.84
CA CYS A 22 5.68 5.52 2.96
C CYS A 22 6.07 7.00 2.90
N THR A 23 7.36 7.28 3.03
CA THR A 23 7.93 8.64 2.98
C THR A 23 8.41 9.06 1.59
N GLY A 24 8.35 8.14 0.60
CA GLY A 24 8.81 8.36 -0.78
C GLY A 24 7.74 7.99 -1.83
N HIS A 25 8.01 8.37 -3.09
CA HIS A 25 6.98 8.40 -4.15
C HIS A 25 6.91 7.17 -5.07
N SER A 26 7.84 6.20 -4.99
CA SER A 26 7.88 5.09 -5.97
C SER A 26 8.13 3.71 -5.39
N TYR A 27 8.84 3.64 -4.27
CA TYR A 27 9.16 2.39 -3.58
C TYR A 27 9.38 2.65 -2.10
N CYS A 28 8.85 1.78 -1.25
CA CYS A 28 9.06 1.81 0.19
C CYS A 28 9.02 0.40 0.76
N VAL A 29 9.59 0.26 1.96
CA VAL A 29 9.62 -0.97 2.72
C VAL A 29 8.85 -0.73 4.02
N LEU A 30 7.95 -1.63 4.37
CA LEU A 30 7.16 -1.58 5.61
C LEU A 30 7.39 -2.86 6.41
N ASP A 31 7.76 -2.72 7.67
CA ASP A 31 7.76 -3.84 8.62
C ASP A 31 6.34 -4.09 9.10
N ALA A 32 5.89 -5.34 9.05
CA ALA A 32 4.51 -5.67 9.36
C ALA A 32 4.34 -7.06 9.99
N GLU A 33 3.21 -7.24 10.66
CA GLU A 33 2.76 -8.55 11.11
C GLU A 33 2.08 -9.31 9.96
N THR A 34 1.77 -10.58 10.19
CA THR A 34 1.08 -11.44 9.20
C THR A 34 -0.33 -10.96 8.88
N GLU A 35 -0.91 -10.07 9.67
CA GLU A 35 -2.17 -9.40 9.42
C GLU A 35 -2.01 -7.90 9.69
N GLY A 36 -2.72 -7.06 8.93
CA GLY A 36 -2.70 -5.63 9.14
C GLY A 36 -3.61 -4.87 8.20
N THR A 37 -3.42 -3.54 8.15
CA THR A 37 -4.21 -2.64 7.30
C THR A 37 -3.30 -1.88 6.36
N LEU A 38 -3.69 -1.83 5.08
CA LEU A 38 -3.04 -1.05 4.04
C LEU A 38 -3.96 0.05 3.55
N VAL A 39 -3.40 1.25 3.38
CA VAL A 39 -4.12 2.41 2.88
C VAL A 39 -3.37 2.98 1.69
N CYS A 40 -4.06 3.11 0.56
CA CYS A 40 -3.55 3.72 -0.65
C CYS A 40 -4.48 4.84 -1.12
N SER A 41 -3.90 5.99 -1.47
CA SER A 41 -4.66 7.16 -1.86
C SER A 41 -4.16 7.73 -3.18
N LEU A 42 -5.05 8.41 -3.88
CA LEU A 42 -4.77 9.07 -5.15
C LEU A 42 -5.60 10.36 -5.21
N ASN A 43 -4.93 11.50 -5.33
CA ASN A 43 -5.55 12.81 -5.18
C ASN A 43 -5.50 13.63 -6.48
N GLY A 44 -6.48 14.51 -6.66
CA GLY A 44 -6.47 15.51 -7.72
C GLY A 44 -6.72 14.95 -9.12
N ILE A 45 -7.38 13.80 -9.25
CA ILE A 45 -7.45 13.06 -10.51
C ILE A 45 -8.71 13.37 -11.31
N ARG A 46 -8.59 13.24 -12.64
CA ARG A 46 -9.67 13.31 -13.62
C ARG A 46 -9.39 12.33 -14.77
N PRO A 47 -10.35 11.50 -15.23
CA PRO A 47 -11.66 11.24 -14.63
C PRO A 47 -11.54 10.43 -13.33
N LYS A 48 -12.66 10.16 -12.64
CA LYS A 48 -12.71 9.21 -11.53
C LYS A 48 -12.14 7.85 -11.95
N VAL A 49 -11.29 7.25 -11.11
CA VAL A 49 -10.69 5.93 -11.33
C VAL A 49 -10.98 4.98 -10.15
N LEU A 50 -10.50 3.74 -10.24
CA LEU A 50 -10.51 2.76 -9.16
C LEU A 50 -9.08 2.42 -8.77
N LEU A 51 -8.79 2.29 -7.47
CA LEU A 51 -7.52 1.78 -6.97
C LEU A 51 -7.66 0.29 -6.64
N VAL A 52 -6.60 -0.49 -6.86
CA VAL A 52 -6.53 -1.90 -6.49
C VAL A 52 -5.16 -2.25 -5.94
N TRP A 53 -5.14 -3.20 -5.01
CA TRP A 53 -3.94 -3.90 -4.58
C TRP A 53 -3.69 -5.11 -5.48
N LYS A 54 -2.43 -5.32 -5.87
CA LYS A 54 -1.95 -6.53 -6.53
C LYS A 54 -0.60 -6.95 -5.97
N THR A 55 -0.28 -8.24 -6.06
CA THR A 55 1.11 -8.67 -5.92
C THR A 55 1.85 -8.34 -7.22
N LEU A 56 3.12 -7.92 -7.10
CA LEU A 56 3.95 -7.65 -8.29
C LEU A 56 4.27 -8.95 -9.04
N HIS A 57 4.48 -10.03 -8.30
CA HIS A 57 4.72 -11.36 -8.84
C HIS A 57 3.44 -12.20 -8.72
N GLU A 58 3.02 -12.81 -9.83
CA GLU A 58 1.81 -13.65 -9.85
C GLU A 58 1.92 -14.86 -8.91
N GLY A 59 3.13 -15.41 -8.76
CA GLY A 59 3.41 -16.52 -7.82
C GLY A 59 3.17 -16.16 -6.35
N ASP A 60 3.08 -14.87 -6.01
CA ASP A 60 2.83 -14.40 -4.65
C ASP A 60 1.34 -14.20 -4.35
N ALA A 61 0.46 -14.27 -5.37
CA ALA A 61 -0.96 -13.97 -5.21
C ALA A 61 -1.68 -14.93 -4.24
N SER A 62 -1.18 -16.16 -4.09
CA SER A 62 -1.71 -17.11 -3.10
C SER A 62 -1.18 -16.91 -1.68
N LEU A 63 -0.13 -16.09 -1.50
CA LEU A 63 0.54 -15.89 -0.22
C LEU A 63 -0.12 -14.81 0.64
N ILE A 64 -0.95 -13.96 0.03
CA ILE A 64 -1.61 -12.83 0.69
C ILE A 64 -3.03 -12.68 0.19
N SER A 65 -3.94 -12.36 1.10
CA SER A 65 -5.33 -12.04 0.79
C SER A 65 -5.67 -10.64 1.26
N PHE A 66 -6.52 -9.95 0.51
CA PHE A 66 -7.06 -8.65 0.87
C PHE A 66 -8.55 -8.77 1.17
N THR A 67 -8.97 -8.32 2.34
CA THR A 67 -10.36 -8.36 2.81
C THR A 67 -10.81 -6.97 3.28
N ASN A 68 -12.11 -6.82 3.54
CA ASN A 68 -12.70 -5.56 4.04
C ASN A 68 -12.30 -4.33 3.22
N GLN A 69 -12.25 -4.48 1.88
CA GLN A 69 -11.86 -3.40 1.00
C GLN A 69 -12.92 -2.29 0.99
N GLN A 70 -12.54 -1.09 1.41
CA GLN A 70 -13.40 0.08 1.46
C GLN A 70 -12.80 1.19 0.61
N VAL A 71 -13.64 1.80 -0.23
CA VAL A 71 -13.23 2.93 -1.08
C VAL A 71 -13.97 4.19 -0.64
N GLU A 72 -13.21 5.18 -0.19
CA GLU A 72 -13.69 6.54 0.05
C GLU A 72 -13.40 7.40 -1.19
N VAL A 73 -14.39 8.19 -1.61
CA VAL A 73 -14.25 9.13 -2.72
C VAL A 73 -14.72 10.50 -2.27
N ARG A 74 -13.83 11.49 -2.37
CA ARG A 74 -14.15 12.91 -2.20
C ARG A 74 -14.06 13.59 -3.56
N SER A 75 -14.89 14.60 -3.79
CA SER A 75 -14.90 15.31 -5.07
C SER A 75 -15.20 16.79 -4.93
N ILE A 76 -14.49 17.59 -5.72
CA ILE A 76 -14.76 19.01 -5.92
C ILE A 76 -14.91 19.23 -7.43
N GLY A 77 -16.16 19.36 -7.89
CA GLY A 77 -16.49 19.33 -9.32
C GLY A 77 -16.07 17.99 -9.95
N GLU A 78 -15.29 18.06 -11.03
CA GLU A 78 -14.77 16.90 -11.77
C GLU A 78 -13.40 16.42 -11.27
N VAL A 79 -12.91 16.95 -10.13
CA VAL A 79 -11.69 16.48 -9.46
C VAL A 79 -12.06 15.48 -8.39
N TYR A 80 -11.38 14.35 -8.35
CA TYR A 80 -11.60 13.30 -7.35
C TYR A 80 -10.35 13.04 -6.51
N ASP A 81 -10.57 12.78 -5.24
CA ASP A 81 -9.61 12.15 -4.34
C ASP A 81 -10.17 10.79 -3.93
N ILE A 82 -9.38 9.74 -4.09
CA ILE A 82 -9.78 8.34 -3.87
C ILE A 82 -8.87 7.74 -2.81
N THR A 83 -9.43 7.05 -1.82
CA THR A 83 -8.68 6.28 -0.83
C THR A 83 -9.22 4.87 -0.74
N LEU A 84 -8.34 3.88 -0.92
CA LEU A 84 -8.59 2.47 -0.72
C LEU A 84 -7.97 2.03 0.61
N THR A 85 -8.82 1.56 1.51
CA THR A 85 -8.41 0.91 2.76
C THR A 85 -8.69 -0.59 2.63
N SER A 86 -7.74 -1.43 3.00
CA SER A 86 -7.88 -2.89 2.92
C SER A 86 -7.20 -3.56 4.11
N THR A 87 -7.85 -4.55 4.70
CA THR A 87 -7.17 -5.49 5.60
C THR A 87 -6.40 -6.49 4.74
N TYR A 88 -5.20 -6.87 5.16
CA TYR A 88 -4.45 -7.94 4.53
C TYR A 88 -4.18 -9.06 5.54
N GLN A 89 -4.12 -10.29 5.04
CA GLN A 89 -3.71 -11.45 5.82
C GLN A 89 -2.81 -12.34 4.98
N MET A 90 -1.66 -12.68 5.55
CA MET A 90 -0.70 -13.61 4.98
C MET A 90 -1.18 -15.05 5.18
N GLN A 91 -1.19 -15.82 4.08
CA GLN A 91 -1.68 -17.19 4.07
C GLN A 91 -0.57 -18.23 4.30
N GLU A 92 0.68 -17.90 3.94
CA GLU A 92 1.83 -18.79 4.13
C GLU A 92 3.01 -18.05 4.75
N ILE A 93 3.39 -18.42 5.98
CA ILE A 93 4.40 -17.75 6.82
C ILE A 93 5.85 -18.03 6.33
N ARG A 94 6.04 -18.74 5.22
CA ARG A 94 7.38 -19.13 4.74
C ARG A 94 8.13 -18.03 4.01
N LYS A 95 7.42 -17.01 3.51
CA LYS A 95 8.03 -15.87 2.84
C LYS A 95 8.12 -14.71 3.83
N ASP A 96 9.31 -14.16 4.01
CA ASP A 96 9.53 -12.99 4.86
C ASP A 96 9.23 -11.68 4.14
N ARG A 97 9.07 -11.70 2.81
CA ARG A 97 8.89 -10.51 2.00
C ARG A 97 7.92 -10.70 0.85
N ILE A 98 6.97 -9.79 0.70
CA ILE A 98 6.07 -9.72 -0.46
C ILE A 98 6.10 -8.31 -1.06
N THR A 99 6.24 -8.22 -2.37
CA THR A 99 6.11 -6.96 -3.10
C THR A 99 4.67 -6.76 -3.56
N LEU A 100 4.03 -5.71 -3.03
CA LEU A 100 2.70 -5.28 -3.44
C LEU A 100 2.78 -4.05 -4.35
N GLU A 101 1.73 -3.89 -5.15
CA GLU A 101 1.52 -2.77 -6.02
C GLU A 101 0.14 -2.19 -5.73
N CYS A 102 0.08 -0.92 -5.33
CA CYS A 102 -1.13 -0.13 -5.44
C CYS A 102 -1.14 0.55 -6.80
N ARG A 103 -2.14 0.23 -7.62
CA ARG A 103 -2.26 0.78 -8.97
C ARG A 103 -3.67 1.21 -9.27
N ILE A 104 -3.79 2.04 -10.29
CA ILE A 104 -5.08 2.33 -10.90
C ILE A 104 -5.55 1.08 -11.64
N SER A 105 -6.76 0.61 -11.33
CA SER A 105 -7.41 -0.48 -12.06
C SER A 105 -7.64 -0.05 -13.50
N GLU A 106 -7.36 -0.96 -14.43
CA GLU A 106 -7.57 -0.86 -15.88
C GLU A 106 -8.15 0.47 -16.36
N SER A 107 -7.25 1.43 -16.58
CA SER A 107 -7.59 2.70 -17.21
C SER A 107 -7.22 2.63 -18.68
N ASN A 108 -8.16 2.99 -19.55
CA ASN A 108 -7.92 3.18 -20.98
C ASN A 108 -7.07 4.43 -21.28
N ILE A 109 -6.64 5.16 -20.25
CA ILE A 109 -5.83 6.37 -20.34
C ILE A 109 -4.40 6.00 -19.92
N PRO A 110 -3.44 5.88 -20.87
CA PRO A 110 -2.05 5.51 -20.56
C PRO A 110 -1.38 6.45 -19.55
N ALA A 111 -1.73 7.74 -19.58
CA ALA A 111 -1.23 8.74 -18.62
C ALA A 111 -1.65 8.46 -17.15
N LEU A 112 -2.62 7.57 -16.94
CA LEU A 112 -3.10 7.14 -15.62
C LEU A 112 -2.66 5.70 -15.28
N GLN A 113 -1.69 5.12 -16.00
CA GLN A 113 -1.15 3.78 -15.70
C GLN A 113 0.00 3.83 -14.69
N SER A 114 -0.14 4.67 -13.67
CA SER A 114 0.84 4.79 -12.59
C SER A 114 0.54 3.78 -11.47
N SER A 115 1.60 3.43 -10.75
CA SER A 115 1.52 2.58 -9.58
C SER A 115 2.60 2.93 -8.57
N THR A 116 2.36 2.56 -7.32
CA THR A 116 3.36 2.60 -6.25
C THR A 116 3.57 1.20 -5.74
N LYS A 117 4.85 0.81 -5.68
CA LYS A 117 5.27 -0.52 -5.23
C LYS A 117 5.76 -0.43 -3.80
N ILE A 118 5.42 -1.42 -2.99
CA ILE A 118 5.85 -1.50 -1.61
C ILE A 118 6.34 -2.92 -1.34
N ASP A 119 7.41 -3.05 -0.57
CA ASP A 119 7.80 -4.32 0.02
C ASP A 119 7.28 -4.36 1.44
N ILE A 120 6.51 -5.40 1.75
CA ILE A 120 6.14 -5.71 3.13
C ILE A 120 7.11 -6.77 3.62
N ILE A 121 7.83 -6.46 4.70
CA ILE A 121 8.70 -7.40 5.40
C ILE A 121 7.93 -7.89 6.63
N PHE A 122 7.73 -9.20 6.69
CA PHE A 122 7.06 -9.85 7.80
C PHE A 122 8.08 -10.23 8.87
N SER A 123 8.01 -9.55 10.00
CA SER A 123 8.78 -9.94 11.17
C SER A 123 8.26 -11.30 11.65
N SER A 124 8.99 -12.37 11.35
CA SER A 124 8.64 -13.69 11.89
C SER A 124 8.68 -13.58 13.42
N GLY A 125 7.59 -13.94 14.09
CA GLY A 125 7.48 -13.92 15.57
C GLY A 125 8.49 -14.83 16.31
N LYS A 126 9.54 -15.30 15.64
CA LYS A 126 10.66 -16.04 16.25
C LYS A 126 11.62 -15.14 17.02
N ASP A 127 11.59 -13.82 16.80
CA ASP A 127 12.44 -12.88 17.54
C ASP A 127 11.81 -12.40 18.87
N CYS A 128 10.52 -12.65 19.13
CA CYS A 128 9.93 -12.47 20.47
C CYS A 128 10.18 -13.67 21.39
N LEU A 129 10.22 -14.90 20.87
CA LEU A 129 10.39 -16.11 21.69
C LEU A 129 11.78 -16.24 22.35
N LEU A 130 12.78 -15.45 21.92
CA LEU A 130 14.09 -15.40 22.55
C LEU A 130 14.15 -14.42 23.74
N LEU A 131 13.29 -13.41 23.80
CA LEU A 131 13.25 -12.47 24.94
C LEU A 131 12.44 -13.02 26.12
N ASP A 132 11.47 -13.91 25.88
CA ASP A 132 10.71 -14.55 26.95
C ASP A 132 11.60 -15.50 27.80
N ILE A 133 12.58 -16.17 27.20
CA ILE A 133 13.46 -17.13 27.90
C ILE A 133 14.39 -16.41 28.89
N PHE A 134 14.90 -15.22 28.57
CA PHE A 134 15.81 -14.48 29.48
C PHE A 134 15.10 -13.85 30.68
N SER A 135 13.78 -13.63 30.62
CA SER A 135 13.00 -13.13 31.77
C SER A 135 12.67 -14.19 32.82
N GLN A 136 12.86 -15.48 32.51
CA GLN A 136 12.36 -16.60 33.31
C GLN A 136 13.42 -17.32 34.17
N MET A 137 14.63 -16.76 34.36
CA MET A 137 15.59 -17.29 35.32
C MET A 137 15.50 -16.51 36.65
N PRO A 138 14.88 -17.07 37.71
CA PRO A 138 14.99 -16.48 39.03
C PRO A 138 16.43 -16.61 39.52
N ASN A 139 17.09 -15.46 39.72
CA ASN A 139 18.35 -15.35 40.45
C ASN A 139 18.21 -16.02 41.82
N LYS A 140 18.74 -17.25 41.96
CA LYS A 140 18.94 -17.90 43.25
C LYS A 140 20.44 -18.08 43.48
N ILE A 141 21.08 -17.01 43.90
CA ILE A 141 22.42 -17.08 44.48
C ILE A 141 22.24 -17.55 45.92
N ILE A 142 22.56 -18.82 46.19
CA ILE A 142 22.77 -19.34 47.54
C ILE A 142 24.25 -19.15 47.83
N LEU A 143 24.59 -18.19 48.70
CA LEU A 143 25.92 -18.13 49.31
C LEU A 143 25.95 -19.11 50.49
N LYS A 144 26.97 -19.96 50.48
CA LYS A 144 27.30 -20.97 51.49
C LYS A 144 28.15 -20.34 52.60
#